data_AF-A0A850STW4-F1
#
_entry.id   AF-A0A850STW4-F1
#
_cell.length_a   1.000
_cell.length_b   1.000
_cell.length_c   1.000
_cell.angle_alpha   90.00
_cell.angle_beta   90.00
_cell.angle_gamma   90.00
#
_symmetry.space_group_name_H-M   'P 1'
#
loop_
_entity.id
_entity.type
_entity.pdbx_description
1 polymer ?
#
loop_
_entity_poly.entity_id
_entity_poly.type
_entity_poly.pdbx_seq_one_letter_code
_entity_poly.pdbx_strand_id
1 'polypeptide(L)'
;MRAAKGVSVYSVKECYFTLQGEGAQTGRAAVFLRFSGCNLWSGLERDRESAVCRFCDTDFAGVDGPGGGKFGAPRALADHVAKFWPGGGSPIVVCTGGEPLLQLDAPLIDALHARGFKIAIETNGTIATPFGIDWICVSPKAGTLLAQLS
;
A
#
# COMPACT_ATOMS: atom_id res chain seq x y z
N MET A 1 6.06 -25.25 6.41
CA MET A 1 5.52 -24.11 5.64
C MET A 1 4.10 -23.85 6.13
N ARG A 2 3.84 -22.75 6.84
CA ARG A 2 2.46 -22.32 7.13
C ARG A 2 1.99 -21.53 5.91
N ALA A 3 0.94 -21.99 5.24
CA ALA A 3 0.27 -21.19 4.23
C ALA A 3 -0.15 -19.86 4.87
N ALA A 4 0.27 -18.74 4.30
CA ALA A 4 -0.23 -17.44 4.71
C ALA A 4 -1.76 -17.44 4.56
N LYS A 5 -2.50 -16.99 5.58
CA LYS A 5 -3.94 -16.74 5.43
C LYS A 5 -4.09 -15.68 4.34
N GLY A 6 -4.59 -16.09 3.17
CA GLY A 6 -4.83 -15.16 2.06
C GLY A 6 -5.85 -14.10 2.46
N VAL A 7 -5.66 -12.88 1.97
CA VAL A 7 -6.60 -11.79 2.19
C VAL A 7 -7.88 -12.09 1.41
N SER A 8 -9.01 -12.20 2.10
CA SER A 8 -10.29 -12.51 1.46
C SER A 8 -10.89 -11.30 0.71
N VAL A 9 -10.57 -10.08 1.17
CA VAL A 9 -11.01 -8.82 0.58
C VAL A 9 -9.96 -7.74 0.83
N TYR A 10 -9.54 -7.03 -0.22
CA TYR A 10 -8.72 -5.83 -0.13
C TYR A 10 -9.63 -4.61 0.03
N SER A 11 -9.41 -3.80 1.06
CA SER A 11 -10.06 -2.51 1.30
C SER A 11 -9.11 -1.38 0.92
N VAL A 12 -9.51 -0.62 -0.09
CA VAL A 12 -8.72 0.44 -0.71
C VAL A 12 -9.41 1.77 -0.43
N LYS A 13 -8.69 2.69 0.21
CA LYS A 13 -9.14 4.07 0.45
C LYS A 13 -9.26 4.81 -0.88
N GLU A 14 -8.22 4.75 -1.69
CA GLU A 14 -8.14 5.45 -2.98
C GLU A 14 -7.11 4.81 -3.91
N CYS A 15 -7.32 4.99 -5.21
CA CYS A 15 -6.44 4.57 -6.28
C CYS A 15 -6.42 5.64 -7.37
N TYR A 16 -5.25 6.18 -7.71
CA TYR A 16 -5.14 7.31 -8.63
C TYR A 16 -3.73 7.41 -9.26
N PHE A 17 -3.63 8.06 -10.42
CA PHE A 17 -2.37 8.30 -11.11
C PHE A 17 -1.83 9.70 -10.77
N THR A 18 -0.54 9.78 -10.44
CA THR A 18 0.17 11.04 -10.16
C THR A 18 1.69 10.84 -10.29
N LEU A 19 2.48 11.82 -9.84
CA LEU A 19 3.92 11.67 -9.63
C LEU A 19 4.20 11.34 -8.15
N GLN A 20 5.15 10.46 -7.88
CA GLN A 20 5.67 10.24 -6.53
C GLN A 20 6.26 11.54 -5.99
N GLY A 21 5.83 11.95 -4.80
CA GLY A 21 6.26 13.19 -4.15
C GLY A 21 7.53 13.03 -3.31
N GLU A 22 7.83 11.80 -2.86
CA GLU A 22 8.81 11.56 -1.79
C GLU A 22 9.91 10.56 -2.15
N GLY A 23 10.99 10.60 -1.36
CA GLY A 23 12.08 9.63 -1.41
C GLY A 23 12.91 9.67 -2.69
N ALA A 24 13.64 8.59 -2.95
CA ALA A 24 14.54 8.51 -4.11
C ALA A 24 13.80 8.38 -5.46
N GLN A 25 12.47 8.22 -5.45
CA GLN A 25 11.63 8.07 -6.64
C GLN A 25 10.80 9.34 -6.93
N THR A 26 11.07 10.47 -6.26
CA THR A 26 10.36 11.73 -6.48
C THR A 26 10.34 12.13 -7.97
N GLY A 27 9.18 12.59 -8.43
CA GLY A 27 8.93 13.00 -9.83
C GLY A 27 8.61 11.85 -10.78
N ARG A 28 8.70 10.60 -10.33
CA ARG A 28 8.35 9.44 -11.17
C ARG A 28 6.84 9.24 -11.24
N ALA A 29 6.31 9.11 -12.45
CA ALA A 29 4.91 8.78 -12.69
C ALA A 29 4.55 7.41 -12.10
N ALA A 30 3.47 7.35 -11.32
CA ALA A 30 3.03 6.16 -10.61
C ALA A 30 1.50 6.13 -10.43
N VAL A 31 0.93 4.92 -10.34
CA VAL A 31 -0.40 4.73 -9.73
C VAL A 31 -0.21 4.55 -8.24
N PHE A 32 -0.88 5.37 -7.43
CA PHE A 32 -0.96 5.16 -5.99
C PHE A 32 -2.11 4.21 -5.69
N LEU A 33 -1.82 3.16 -4.93
CA LEU A 33 -2.80 2.23 -4.37
C LEU A 33 -2.76 2.38 -2.84
N ARG A 34 -3.69 3.16 -2.29
CA ARG A 34 -3.77 3.42 -0.84
C ARG A 34 -4.76 2.45 -0.20
N PHE A 35 -4.24 1.49 0.55
CA PHE A 35 -5.05 0.59 1.37
C PHE A 35 -5.66 1.32 2.57
N SER A 36 -6.76 0.78 3.08
CA SER A 36 -7.41 1.27 4.30
C SER A 36 -6.81 0.63 5.55
N GLY A 37 -6.71 1.41 6.63
CA GLY A 37 -6.30 0.92 7.96
C GLY A 37 -4.78 0.89 8.20
N CYS A 38 -4.39 0.97 9.47
CA CYS A 38 -3.01 0.94 9.95
C CYS A 38 -2.93 0.21 11.30
N ASN A 39 -1.80 -0.41 11.60
CA ASN A 39 -1.56 -1.07 12.88
C ASN A 39 -1.02 -0.12 13.97
N LEU A 40 -0.66 1.13 13.61
CA LEU A 40 -0.09 2.11 14.54
C LEU A 40 -1.04 3.24 14.93
N TRP A 41 -2.16 3.38 14.22
CA TRP A 41 -3.24 4.33 14.50
C TRP A 41 -4.52 3.87 13.80
N SER A 42 -5.69 4.10 14.41
CA SER A 42 -6.99 3.71 13.84
C SER A 42 -7.41 4.54 12.62
N GLY A 43 -6.80 5.72 12.42
CA GLY A 43 -7.22 6.70 11.42
C GLY A 43 -8.35 7.60 11.91
N LEU A 44 -8.75 7.50 13.19
CA LEU A 44 -9.80 8.32 13.79
C LEU A 44 -9.17 9.31 14.76
N GLU A 45 -9.52 10.59 14.62
CA GLU A 45 -8.93 11.69 15.41
C GLU A 45 -9.07 11.48 16.92
N ARG A 46 -10.20 10.91 17.36
CA ARG A 46 -10.44 10.59 18.78
C ARG A 46 -9.41 9.63 19.40
N ASP A 47 -8.71 8.85 18.58
CA ASP A 47 -7.71 7.87 19.04
C ASP A 47 -6.27 8.38 18.84
N ARG A 48 -6.07 9.57 18.24
CA ARG A 48 -4.74 10.07 17.84
C ARG A 48 -3.81 10.26 19.04
N GLU A 49 -4.31 10.78 20.16
CA GLU A 49 -3.49 11.06 21.34
C GLU A 49 -2.91 9.79 21.99
N SER A 50 -3.64 8.67 21.94
CA SER A 50 -3.23 7.39 22.50
C SER A 50 -2.56 6.46 21.48
N ALA A 51 -2.55 6.83 20.20
CA ALA A 51 -1.93 6.07 19.13
C ALA A 51 -0.41 5.96 19.27
N VAL A 52 0.16 4.94 18.63
CA VAL A 52 1.62 4.78 18.49
C VAL A 52 2.17 5.80 17.49
N CYS A 53 1.49 5.97 16.35
CA CYS A 53 1.79 7.04 15.38
C CYS A 53 0.80 8.20 15.55
N ARG A 54 1.25 9.36 16.05
CA ARG A 54 0.38 10.50 16.37
C ARG A 54 0.42 11.64 15.34
N PHE A 55 1.38 11.60 14.42
CA PHE A 55 1.68 12.67 13.48
C PHE A 55 1.27 12.34 12.04
N CYS A 56 0.44 11.31 11.83
CA CYS A 56 -0.01 10.94 10.50
C CYS A 56 -0.85 12.06 9.88
N ASP A 57 -0.52 12.41 8.64
CA ASP A 57 -1.11 13.45 7.79
C ASP A 57 -2.13 12.91 6.78
N THR A 58 -2.34 11.60 6.77
CA THR A 58 -3.06 10.87 5.73
C THR A 58 -4.40 10.39 6.26
N ASP A 59 -5.48 10.63 5.50
CA ASP A 59 -6.75 9.93 5.69
C ASP A 59 -6.70 8.55 5.01
N PHE A 60 -6.78 7.50 5.82
CA PHE A 60 -6.84 6.10 5.37
C PHE A 60 -8.06 5.35 5.92
N ALA A 61 -9.01 6.06 6.54
CA ALA A 61 -10.21 5.46 7.09
C ALA A 61 -11.28 5.30 6.00
N GLY A 62 -11.91 4.13 5.92
CA GLY A 62 -12.94 3.85 4.91
C GLY A 62 -12.39 3.52 3.52
N VAL A 63 -13.28 3.47 2.53
CA VAL A 63 -13.02 3.04 1.13
C VAL A 63 -13.68 3.98 0.11
N ASP A 64 -13.85 5.23 0.51
CA ASP A 64 -14.71 6.24 -0.12
C ASP A 64 -13.93 7.30 -0.93
N GLY A 65 -12.61 7.20 -0.99
CA GLY A 65 -11.78 8.08 -1.82
C GLY A 65 -11.87 7.74 -3.32
N PRO A 66 -11.24 8.57 -4.18
CA PRO A 66 -11.23 8.35 -5.63
C PRO A 66 -10.65 6.99 -5.98
N GLY A 67 -11.38 6.18 -6.76
CA GLY A 67 -10.96 4.82 -7.07
C GLY A 67 -10.92 3.86 -5.87
N GLY A 68 -11.46 4.27 -4.72
CA GLY A 68 -11.62 3.44 -3.52
C GLY A 68 -12.68 2.36 -3.69
N GLY A 69 -12.60 1.34 -2.84
CA GLY A 69 -13.57 0.25 -2.84
C GLY A 69 -13.08 -1.01 -2.13
N LYS A 70 -13.89 -2.06 -2.24
CA LYS A 70 -13.56 -3.41 -1.75
C LYS A 70 -13.38 -4.36 -2.92
N PHE A 71 -12.30 -5.12 -2.91
CA PHE A 71 -11.94 -6.01 -3.99
C PHE A 71 -11.77 -7.43 -3.44
N GLY A 72 -12.62 -8.35 -3.89
CA GLY A 72 -12.63 -9.75 -3.41
C GLY A 72 -11.62 -10.67 -4.07
N ALA A 73 -10.81 -10.18 -5.01
CA ALA A 73 -9.83 -10.98 -5.72
C ALA A 73 -8.59 -10.16 -6.12
N PRO A 74 -7.38 -10.74 -6.05
CA PRO A 74 -6.14 -10.02 -6.38
C PRO A 74 -6.12 -9.53 -7.84
N ARG A 75 -6.60 -10.36 -8.77
CA ARG A 75 -6.72 -10.00 -10.19
C ARG A 75 -7.67 -8.81 -10.40
N ALA A 76 -8.79 -8.78 -9.69
CA ALA A 76 -9.76 -7.70 -9.81
C ALA A 76 -9.18 -6.35 -9.33
N LEU A 77 -8.42 -6.36 -8.24
CA LEU A 77 -7.72 -5.15 -7.78
C LEU A 77 -6.61 -4.75 -8.75
N ALA A 78 -5.81 -5.70 -9.24
CA ALA A 78 -4.75 -5.39 -10.19
C ALA A 78 -5.31 -4.85 -11.52
N ASP A 79 -6.44 -5.38 -12.01
CA ASP A 79 -7.17 -4.84 -13.18
C ASP A 79 -7.69 -3.43 -12.90
N HIS A 80 -8.13 -3.16 -11.69
CA HIS A 80 -8.57 -1.83 -11.28
C HIS A 80 -7.41 -0.83 -11.29
N VAL A 81 -6.27 -1.17 -10.70
CA VAL A 81 -5.03 -0.37 -10.72
C VAL A 81 -4.59 -0.06 -12.16
N ALA A 82 -4.63 -1.06 -13.05
CA ALA A 82 -4.22 -0.90 -14.43
C ALA A 82 -5.02 0.15 -15.20
N LYS A 83 -6.29 0.39 -14.85
CA LYS A 83 -7.13 1.42 -15.51
C LYS A 83 -6.65 2.85 -15.27
N PHE A 84 -5.86 3.08 -14.23
CA PHE A 84 -5.34 4.41 -13.91
C PHE A 84 -4.03 4.73 -14.65
N TRP A 85 -3.36 3.73 -15.23
CA TRP A 85 -2.16 4.00 -16.01
C TRP A 85 -2.53 4.53 -17.40
N PRO A 86 -2.00 5.69 -17.84
CA PRO A 86 -2.37 6.30 -19.12
C PRO A 86 -1.81 5.56 -20.36
N GLY A 87 -1.00 4.52 -20.15
CA GLY A 87 -0.35 3.75 -21.22
C GLY A 87 1.09 4.16 -21.47
N GLY A 88 1.84 3.29 -22.16
CA GLY A 88 3.26 3.48 -22.46
C GLY A 88 4.19 3.35 -21.24
N GLY A 89 5.51 3.46 -21.50
CA GLY A 89 6.53 3.48 -20.47
C GLY A 89 6.65 2.19 -19.63
N SER A 90 7.20 2.33 -18.42
CA SER A 90 7.32 1.25 -17.44
C SER A 90 6.41 1.53 -16.24
N PRO A 91 5.20 0.95 -16.19
CA PRO A 91 4.24 1.24 -15.14
C PRO A 91 4.79 0.89 -13.76
N ILE A 92 4.47 1.73 -12.78
CA ILE A 92 4.81 1.52 -11.38
C ILE A 92 3.58 1.81 -10.53
N VAL A 93 3.37 0.95 -9.54
CA VAL A 93 2.34 1.14 -8.51
C VAL A 93 3.05 1.36 -7.19
N VAL A 94 2.64 2.40 -6.46
CA VAL A 94 3.06 2.65 -5.08
C VAL A 94 1.97 2.12 -4.17
N CYS A 95 2.22 0.98 -3.54
CA CYS A 95 1.37 0.40 -2.52
C CYS A 95 1.62 1.12 -1.18
N THR A 96 0.59 1.74 -0.63
CA THR A 96 0.67 2.56 0.59
C THR A 96 -0.64 2.44 1.40
N GLY A 97 -0.80 3.22 2.47
CA GLY A 97 -2.08 3.46 3.15
C GLY A 97 -2.55 2.37 4.11
N GLY A 98 -3.16 2.73 5.24
CA GLY A 98 -2.28 3.26 6.26
C GLY A 98 -1.03 2.39 6.34
N GLU A 99 -1.12 1.13 6.82
CA GLU A 99 -0.06 0.13 6.64
C GLU A 99 -0.41 -0.87 5.52
N PRO A 100 0.27 -0.83 4.35
CA PRO A 100 -0.06 -1.70 3.21
C PRO A 100 0.15 -3.19 3.50
N LEU A 101 1.12 -3.56 4.36
CA LEU A 101 1.42 -4.97 4.67
C LEU A 101 0.35 -5.66 5.53
N LEU A 102 -0.69 -4.94 5.95
CA LEU A 102 -1.91 -5.56 6.49
C LEU A 102 -2.73 -6.28 5.41
N GLN A 103 -2.53 -5.93 4.14
CA GLN A 103 -3.36 -6.40 3.03
C GLN A 103 -2.58 -6.85 1.79
N LEU A 104 -1.41 -6.26 1.51
CA LEU A 104 -0.59 -6.62 0.35
C LEU A 104 0.01 -8.02 0.54
N ASP A 105 -0.41 -8.97 -0.30
CA ASP A 105 0.01 -10.37 -0.26
C ASP A 105 0.59 -10.85 -1.61
N ALA A 106 1.20 -12.04 -1.59
CA ALA A 106 1.86 -12.61 -2.78
C ALA A 106 0.92 -12.73 -3.99
N PRO A 107 -0.36 -13.17 -3.86
CA PRO A 107 -1.28 -13.19 -4.99
C PRO A 107 -1.53 -11.83 -5.64
N LEU A 108 -1.58 -10.74 -4.86
CA LEU A 108 -1.73 -9.39 -5.41
C LEU A 108 -0.45 -8.91 -6.09
N ILE A 109 0.71 -9.21 -5.50
CA ILE A 109 2.03 -8.91 -6.09
C ILE A 109 2.15 -9.57 -7.47
N ASP A 110 1.89 -10.88 -7.55
CA ASP A 110 1.92 -11.63 -8.80
C ASP A 110 0.92 -11.06 -9.82
N ALA A 111 -0.27 -10.65 -9.37
CA ALA A 111 -1.28 -10.06 -10.24
C ALA A 111 -0.87 -8.68 -10.79
N LEU A 112 -0.22 -7.85 -9.99
CA LEU A 112 0.29 -6.54 -10.43
C LEU A 112 1.45 -6.71 -11.42
N HIS A 113 2.39 -7.61 -11.11
CA HIS A 113 3.48 -7.98 -12.01
C HIS A 113 2.99 -8.54 -13.34
N ALA A 114 1.93 -9.37 -13.33
CA ALA A 114 1.31 -9.90 -14.55
C ALA A 114 0.71 -8.80 -15.45
N ARG A 115 0.48 -7.59 -14.92
CA ARG A 115 0.04 -6.39 -15.67
C ARG A 115 1.21 -5.45 -16.01
N GLY A 116 2.44 -5.91 -15.83
CA GLY A 116 3.67 -5.20 -16.16
C GLY A 116 4.10 -4.14 -15.15
N PHE A 117 3.39 -4.00 -14.03
CA PHE A 117 3.75 -3.02 -13.01
C PHE A 117 5.01 -3.45 -12.27
N LYS A 118 5.92 -2.51 -12.04
CA LYS A 118 6.85 -2.57 -10.90
C LYS A 118 6.11 -2.14 -9.63
N ILE A 119 6.48 -2.69 -8.49
CA ILE A 119 5.83 -2.43 -7.21
C ILE A 119 6.81 -1.70 -6.29
N ALA A 120 6.44 -0.49 -5.89
CA ALA A 120 7.03 0.19 -4.75
C ALA A 120 6.10 0.07 -3.55
N ILE A 121 6.64 -0.06 -2.35
CA ILE A 121 5.88 -0.03 -1.10
C ILE A 121 6.36 1.11 -0.19
N GLU A 122 5.41 1.77 0.46
CA GLU A 122 5.64 2.72 1.56
C GLU A 122 5.10 2.10 2.85
N THR A 123 5.97 1.57 3.71
CA THR A 123 5.59 0.85 4.94
C THR A 123 6.19 1.50 6.19
N ASN A 124 5.50 1.35 7.33
CA ASN A 124 6.04 1.73 8.64
C ASN A 124 7.12 0.75 9.16
N GLY A 125 7.35 -0.37 8.47
CA GLY A 125 8.42 -1.33 8.74
C GLY A 125 8.18 -2.32 9.88
N THR A 126 7.01 -2.27 10.52
CA THR A 126 6.66 -3.16 11.65
C THR A 126 6.17 -4.54 11.20
N ILE A 127 5.99 -4.74 9.89
CA ILE A 127 5.68 -6.02 9.26
C ILE A 127 6.74 -6.26 8.19
N ALA A 128 7.21 -7.52 8.07
CA ALA A 128 8.17 -7.88 7.03
C ALA A 128 7.46 -7.97 5.67
N THR A 129 8.11 -7.43 4.64
CA THR A 129 7.60 -7.49 3.27
C THR A 129 7.62 -8.92 2.72
N PRO A 130 6.61 -9.33 1.95
CA PRO A 130 6.69 -10.54 1.13
C PRO A 130 7.72 -10.37 0.00
N PHE A 131 8.22 -11.49 -0.53
CA PHE A 131 9.05 -11.47 -1.74
C PHE A 131 8.30 -10.90 -2.95
N GLY A 132 9.03 -10.30 -3.89
CA GLY A 132 8.49 -9.79 -5.15
C GLY A 132 8.19 -8.29 -5.16
N ILE A 133 8.41 -7.55 -4.07
CA ILE A 133 8.37 -6.08 -4.11
C ILE A 133 9.67 -5.55 -4.71
N ASP A 134 9.57 -4.70 -5.73
CA ASP A 134 10.72 -4.18 -6.49
C ASP A 134 11.45 -3.03 -5.79
N TRP A 135 10.72 -2.24 -4.98
CA TRP A 135 11.28 -1.11 -4.24
C TRP A 135 10.64 -0.98 -2.87
N ILE A 136 11.45 -1.04 -1.81
CA ILE A 136 10.98 -0.96 -0.43
C ILE A 136 11.40 0.37 0.18
N CYS A 137 10.41 1.22 0.48
CA CYS A 137 10.60 2.39 1.32
C CYS A 137 10.08 2.09 2.72
N VAL A 138 10.97 2.17 3.72
CA VAL A 138 10.63 2.00 5.13
C VAL A 138 10.73 3.35 5.80
N SER A 139 9.65 3.75 6.47
CA SER A 139 9.61 4.95 7.31
C SER A 139 9.38 4.54 8.76
N PRO A 140 10.44 4.26 9.55
CA PRO A 140 10.33 3.86 10.94
C PRO A 140 9.57 4.88 11.79
N LYS A 141 8.84 4.39 12.79
CA LYS A 141 8.10 5.22 13.74
C LYS A 141 8.70 5.02 15.13
N ALA A 142 8.97 6.11 15.85
CA ALA A 142 9.60 6.01 17.16
C ALA A 142 8.78 5.11 18.11
N GLY A 143 9.45 4.27 18.88
CA GLY A 143 8.81 3.34 19.81
C GLY A 143 8.24 2.06 19.18
N THR A 144 8.49 1.79 17.90
CA THR A 144 8.15 0.51 17.27
C THR A 144 9.37 -0.37 17.06
N LEU A 145 9.14 -1.69 17.02
CA LEU A 145 10.15 -2.67 16.59
C LEU A 145 10.04 -2.87 15.08
N LEU A 146 11.19 -2.79 14.39
CA LEU A 146 11.26 -3.08 12.97
C LEU A 146 11.27 -4.58 12.73
N ALA A 147 10.37 -5.04 11.87
CA ALA A 147 10.36 -6.40 11.34
C ALA A 147 11.05 -6.47 9.97
N GLN A 148 11.03 -5.37 9.21
CA GLN A 148 11.75 -5.23 7.95
C GLN A 148 13.20 -4.83 8.23
N LEU A 149 14.14 -5.76 8.06
CA LEU A 149 15.56 -5.59 8.43
C LEU A 149 16.53 -5.63 7.24
N SER A 150 16.07 -6.04 6.05
CA SER A 150 16.85 -6.10 4.81
C SER A 150 15.96 -6.14 3.59
#